data_AF-A0A2N1QP59-F1
#
_entry.id   AF-A0A2N1QP59-F1
#
_cell.length_a   1.000
_cell.length_b   1.000
_cell.length_c   1.000
_cell.angle_alpha   90.00
_cell.angle_beta   90.00
_cell.angle_gamma   90.00
#
_symmetry.space_group_name_H-M   'P 1'
#
loop_
_entity.id
_entity.type
_entity.pdbx_description
1 polymer ?
#
loop_
_entity_poly.entity_id
_entity_poly.type
_entity_poly.pdbx_seq_one_letter_code
_entity_poly.pdbx_strand_id
1 'polypeptide(L)'
;MAFEKRRELLFVYSVKDANPNGDPLNNNAPRKDEETGQILVSDVRIKRTVRDQWIREGKDVFVDGEAQTLKERVDALKKKHKVSSAADALKKCIDARLFGVTCAIKKEEDSSEEKSSKGKGKSSKESFSWCGPLQLKWARSLHKVREQFVQGTAAFARKEESEQRSFRNEYIVPFCMLACYGIANQHASTRTEATDDDLDDLFKTVWNGTANLISRSKVGHVPLLLLEITYKKDFDGCIGALDERVRLTDANGNPFDEDAQYALRSATTVQLDITALAQALETKKNEIERLRLVYDQRLVIKGKEELAPILGGKISEEAR
;
A
#
# COMPACT_ATOMS: atom_id res chain seq x y z
N MET A 1 -15.04 9.07 -15.98
CA MET A 1 -15.18 10.33 -15.22
C MET A 1 -14.49 10.14 -13.87
N ALA A 2 -14.09 11.24 -13.21
CA ALA A 2 -13.49 11.16 -11.89
C ALA A 2 -14.47 10.52 -10.88
N PHE A 3 -13.98 9.74 -9.91
CA PHE A 3 -14.86 9.08 -8.95
C PHE A 3 -15.48 10.10 -7.99
N GLU A 4 -16.77 9.92 -7.68
CA GLU A 4 -17.56 10.88 -6.90
C GLU A 4 -17.85 10.40 -5.46
N LYS A 5 -17.56 9.13 -5.16
CA LYS A 5 -17.90 8.50 -3.87
C LYS A 5 -16.64 8.26 -3.05
N ARG A 6 -16.64 8.78 -1.83
CA ARG A 6 -15.56 8.52 -0.88
C ARG A 6 -15.47 7.03 -0.55
N ARG A 7 -14.25 6.53 -0.40
CA ARG A 7 -14.01 5.15 0.03
C ARG A 7 -13.02 5.06 1.19
N GLU A 8 -13.22 4.11 2.09
CA GLU A 8 -12.22 3.73 3.09
C GLU A 8 -11.79 2.29 2.86
N LEU A 9 -10.54 1.97 3.17
CA LEU A 9 -9.97 0.64 3.05
C LEU A 9 -9.34 0.21 4.37
N LEU A 10 -9.54 -1.06 4.71
CA LEU A 10 -8.78 -1.77 5.74
C LEU A 10 -8.12 -2.97 5.08
N PHE A 11 -6.80 -3.02 5.12
CA PHE A 11 -6.03 -4.15 4.62
C PHE A 11 -5.26 -4.81 5.77
N VAL A 12 -5.56 -6.09 6.02
CA VAL A 12 -4.87 -6.95 6.98
C VAL A 12 -4.13 -8.04 6.24
N TYR A 13 -2.85 -8.20 6.53
CA TYR A 13 -2.00 -9.25 5.96
C TYR A 13 -1.00 -9.75 7.00
N SER A 14 -0.55 -10.98 6.85
CA SER A 14 0.54 -11.52 7.67
C SER A 14 1.86 -11.55 6.92
N VAL A 15 2.94 -11.53 7.68
CA VAL A 15 4.29 -11.79 7.21
C VAL A 15 4.90 -12.85 8.10
N LYS A 16 5.37 -13.95 7.51
CA LYS A 16 6.01 -15.06 8.22
C LYS A 16 7.42 -15.28 7.69
N ASP A 17 8.38 -15.44 8.60
CA ASP A 17 9.78 -15.74 8.33
C ASP A 17 10.44 -14.81 7.27
N ALA A 18 10.02 -13.55 7.24
CA ALA A 18 10.42 -12.58 6.22
C ALA A 18 10.55 -11.17 6.78
N ASN A 19 11.03 -10.23 5.96
CA ASN A 19 11.16 -8.83 6.36
C ASN A 19 10.03 -8.00 5.75
N PRO A 20 9.09 -7.45 6.53
CA PRO A 20 7.95 -6.70 6.00
C PRO A 20 8.39 -5.38 5.35
N ASN A 21 9.15 -4.57 6.08
CA ASN A 21 9.70 -3.30 5.62
C ASN A 21 11.06 -3.06 6.30
N GLY A 22 12.15 -3.31 5.58
CA GLY A 22 13.49 -3.05 6.11
C GLY A 22 13.77 -1.56 6.21
N ASP A 23 14.56 -1.17 7.21
CA ASP A 23 15.08 0.18 7.37
C ASP A 23 16.51 0.30 6.80
N PRO A 24 16.71 1.04 5.69
CA PRO A 24 18.04 1.24 5.11
C PRO A 24 19.05 1.86 6.09
N LEU A 25 18.59 2.59 7.10
CA LEU A 25 19.45 3.24 8.10
C LEU A 25 19.82 2.31 9.27
N ASN A 26 19.15 1.16 9.41
CA ASN A 26 19.37 0.22 10.50
C ASN A 26 19.64 -1.20 9.96
N ASN A 27 20.68 -1.35 9.15
CA ASN A 27 21.11 -2.64 8.59
C ASN A 27 19.97 -3.46 7.93
N ASN A 28 18.98 -2.77 7.36
CA ASN A 28 17.79 -3.37 6.77
C ASN A 28 16.94 -4.21 7.77
N ALA A 29 17.08 -3.98 9.07
CA ALA A 29 16.18 -4.55 10.09
C ALA A 29 14.73 -4.13 9.84
N PRO A 30 13.73 -4.97 10.18
CA PRO A 30 12.33 -4.55 10.14
C PRO A 30 12.13 -3.26 10.91
N ARG A 31 11.42 -2.30 10.32
CA ARG A 31 11.00 -1.09 11.04
C ARG A 31 10.14 -1.49 12.23
N LYS A 32 10.46 -0.96 13.40
CA LYS A 32 9.82 -1.30 14.67
C LYS A 32 9.67 -0.04 15.51
N ASP A 33 8.57 0.03 16.23
CA ASP A 33 8.34 0.99 17.28
C ASP A 33 8.91 0.42 18.59
N GLU A 34 9.99 1.04 19.09
CA GLU A 34 10.73 0.55 20.26
C GLU A 34 9.91 0.63 21.55
N GLU A 35 8.94 1.55 21.65
CA GLU A 35 8.12 1.71 22.85
C GLU A 35 7.03 0.62 22.93
N THR A 36 6.38 0.35 21.80
CA THR A 36 5.25 -0.60 21.76
C THR A 36 5.68 -2.02 21.41
N GLY A 37 6.84 -2.19 20.78
CA GLY A 37 7.31 -3.47 20.22
C GLY A 37 6.59 -3.88 18.93
N GLN A 38 5.80 -2.99 18.33
CA GLN A 38 5.06 -3.25 17.10
C GLN A 38 5.92 -3.04 15.86
N ILE A 39 5.71 -3.87 14.84
CA ILE A 39 6.32 -3.72 13.53
C ILE A 39 5.59 -2.65 12.74
N LEU A 40 6.36 -1.85 12.01
CA LEU A 40 5.89 -0.75 11.20
C LEU A 40 6.11 -1.05 9.72
N VAL A 41 5.13 -0.73 8.88
CA VAL A 41 5.29 -0.75 7.43
C VAL A 41 4.82 0.59 6.87
N SER A 42 5.71 1.27 6.15
CA SER A 42 5.38 2.54 5.51
C SER A 42 4.30 2.37 4.45
N ASP A 43 3.50 3.40 4.26
CA ASP A 43 2.53 3.50 3.18
C ASP A 43 3.19 3.34 1.80
N VAL A 44 4.40 3.88 1.64
CA VAL A 44 5.22 3.76 0.43
C VAL A 44 5.54 2.30 0.10
N ARG A 45 5.78 1.45 1.11
CA ARG A 45 6.04 0.02 0.89
C ARG A 45 4.82 -0.69 0.31
N ILE A 46 3.61 -0.38 0.80
CA ILE A 46 2.36 -0.95 0.28
C ILE A 46 2.11 -0.43 -1.14
N LYS A 47 2.25 0.88 -1.37
CA LYS A 47 2.16 1.49 -2.70
C LYS A 47 3.17 0.86 -3.68
N ARG A 48 4.36 0.49 -3.23
CA ARG A 48 5.36 -0.21 -4.06
C ARG A 48 4.87 -1.60 -4.48
N THR A 49 4.34 -2.38 -3.55
CA THR A 49 3.75 -3.70 -3.86
C THR A 49 2.65 -3.59 -4.93
N VAL A 50 1.79 -2.56 -4.82
CA VAL A 50 0.74 -2.30 -5.81
C VAL A 50 1.33 -1.93 -7.18
N ARG A 51 2.30 -0.99 -7.22
CA ARG A 51 2.99 -0.60 -8.46
C ARG A 51 3.68 -1.77 -9.15
N ASP A 52 4.39 -2.60 -8.38
CA ASP A 52 5.08 -3.78 -8.90
C ASP A 52 4.09 -4.74 -9.59
N GLN A 53 2.91 -4.93 -9.01
CA GLN A 53 1.87 -5.77 -9.60
C GLN A 53 1.26 -5.13 -10.86
N TRP A 54 0.97 -3.83 -10.84
CA TRP A 54 0.49 -3.12 -12.04
C TRP A 54 1.47 -3.16 -13.21
N ILE A 55 2.77 -3.07 -12.94
CA ILE A 55 3.81 -3.20 -13.97
C ILE A 55 3.79 -4.61 -14.59
N ARG A 56 3.64 -5.65 -13.77
CA ARG A 56 3.51 -7.04 -14.28
C ARG A 56 2.27 -7.23 -15.12
N GLU A 57 1.19 -6.51 -14.81
CA GLU A 57 -0.06 -6.49 -15.58
C GLU A 57 0.01 -5.59 -16.83
N GLY A 58 1.17 -4.98 -17.11
CA GLY A 58 1.40 -4.16 -18.30
C GLY A 58 0.78 -2.76 -18.24
N LYS A 59 0.43 -2.27 -17.04
CA LYS A 59 -0.18 -0.95 -16.86
C LYS A 59 0.86 0.16 -16.83
N ASP A 60 0.40 1.35 -17.20
CA ASP A 60 1.22 2.57 -17.12
C ASP A 60 1.40 3.00 -15.66
N VAL A 61 2.64 2.88 -15.19
CA VAL A 61 3.07 3.26 -13.84
C VAL A 61 4.26 4.22 -13.98
N PHE A 62 4.19 5.35 -13.29
CA PHE A 62 5.21 6.38 -13.36
C PHE A 62 6.47 6.02 -12.55
N VAL A 63 6.30 5.41 -11.37
CA VAL A 63 7.41 5.02 -10.49
C VAL A 63 7.66 3.50 -10.56
N ASP A 64 8.44 3.06 -11.53
CA ASP A 64 8.72 1.64 -11.80
C ASP A 64 9.95 1.05 -11.06
N GLY A 65 10.82 1.90 -10.52
CA GLY A 65 12.03 1.49 -9.78
C GLY A 65 13.33 1.50 -10.60
N GLU A 66 13.25 1.79 -11.89
CA GLU A 66 14.44 1.98 -12.74
C GLU A 66 15.19 3.28 -12.38
N ALA A 67 16.51 3.28 -12.55
CA ALA A 67 17.32 4.47 -12.33
C ALA A 67 17.21 5.40 -13.56
N GLN A 68 16.22 6.30 -13.53
CA GLN A 68 15.99 7.28 -14.60
C GLN A 68 15.65 8.65 -14.01
N THR A 69 16.04 9.70 -14.73
CA THR A 69 15.67 11.07 -14.35
C THR A 69 14.18 11.31 -14.57
N LEU A 70 13.64 12.27 -13.83
CA LEU A 70 12.26 12.72 -14.00
C LEU A 70 11.96 13.17 -15.44
N LYS A 71 12.92 13.86 -16.09
CA LYS A 71 12.77 14.36 -17.47
C LYS A 71 12.64 13.20 -18.46
N GLU A 72 13.55 12.23 -18.40
CA GLU A 72 13.55 11.06 -19.29
C GLU A 72 12.24 10.25 -19.18
N ARG A 73 11.76 10.03 -17.96
CA ARG A 73 10.49 9.31 -17.71
C ARG A 73 9.30 10.04 -18.34
N VAL A 74 9.21 11.35 -18.09
CA VAL A 74 8.10 12.17 -18.62
C VAL A 74 8.16 12.26 -20.14
N ASP A 75 9.34 12.44 -20.73
CA ASP A 75 9.50 12.54 -22.18
C ASP A 75 9.14 11.22 -22.88
N ALA A 76 9.52 10.07 -22.29
CA ALA A 76 9.10 8.75 -22.76
C ALA A 76 7.57 8.58 -22.72
N LEU A 77 6.91 9.03 -21.64
CA LEU A 77 5.45 8.99 -21.50
C LEU A 77 4.75 9.93 -22.49
N LYS A 78 5.28 11.16 -22.69
CA LYS A 78 4.78 12.10 -23.70
C LYS A 78 4.80 11.48 -25.09
N LYS A 79 5.91 10.84 -25.47
CA LYS A 79 6.06 10.14 -26.75
C LYS A 79 5.11 8.93 -26.86
N LYS A 80 5.00 8.13 -25.80
CA LYS A 80 4.12 6.95 -25.75
C LYS A 80 2.65 7.31 -25.95
N HIS A 81 2.18 8.36 -25.26
CA HIS A 81 0.77 8.75 -25.26
C HIS A 81 0.42 9.86 -26.25
N LYS A 82 1.40 10.37 -27.01
CA LYS A 82 1.24 11.48 -27.98
C LYS A 82 0.63 12.73 -27.33
N VAL A 83 1.15 13.11 -26.17
CA VAL A 83 0.73 14.30 -25.42
C VAL A 83 1.89 15.28 -25.26
N SER A 84 1.58 16.57 -25.17
CA SER A 84 2.58 17.66 -25.10
C SER A 84 2.94 18.07 -23.68
N SER A 85 1.99 17.97 -22.73
CA SER A 85 2.19 18.35 -21.34
C SER A 85 2.60 17.16 -20.46
N ALA A 86 3.42 17.42 -19.45
CA ALA A 86 3.81 16.43 -18.45
C ALA A 86 2.61 16.06 -17.58
N ALA A 87 1.70 17.01 -17.33
CA ALA A 87 0.46 16.75 -16.60
C ALA A 87 -0.39 15.69 -17.31
N ASP A 88 -0.61 15.83 -18.63
CA ASP A 88 -1.40 14.88 -19.40
C ASP A 88 -0.73 13.51 -19.51
N ALA A 89 0.61 13.49 -19.59
CA ALA A 89 1.38 12.25 -19.59
C ALA A 89 1.23 11.50 -18.25
N LEU A 90 1.37 12.20 -17.12
CA LEU A 90 1.24 11.59 -15.80
C LEU A 90 -0.20 11.18 -15.47
N LYS A 91 -1.21 11.89 -16.01
CA LYS A 91 -2.61 11.45 -15.91
C LYS A 91 -2.87 10.10 -16.60
N LYS A 92 -2.00 9.63 -17.51
CA LYS A 92 -2.11 8.28 -18.07
C LYS A 92 -1.60 7.18 -17.13
N CYS A 93 -0.78 7.53 -16.15
CA CYS A 93 -0.23 6.58 -15.19
C CYS A 93 -1.17 6.39 -13.99
N ILE A 94 -1.59 5.15 -13.71
CA ILE A 94 -2.57 4.85 -12.65
C ILE A 94 -2.06 5.23 -11.26
N ASP A 95 -0.76 5.04 -11.00
CA ASP A 95 -0.16 5.36 -9.70
C ASP A 95 -0.04 6.87 -9.47
N ALA A 96 0.24 7.65 -10.52
CA ALA A 96 0.24 9.12 -10.44
C ALA A 96 -1.17 9.68 -10.28
N ARG A 97 -2.20 9.03 -10.88
CA ARG A 97 -3.61 9.39 -10.66
C ARG A 97 -4.06 9.12 -9.23
N LEU A 98 -3.74 7.94 -8.67
CA LEU A 98 -4.22 7.52 -7.36
C LEU A 98 -3.37 7.99 -6.17
N PHE A 99 -2.04 7.93 -6.28
CA PHE A 99 -1.11 8.27 -5.19
C PHE A 99 -0.56 9.69 -5.28
N GLY A 100 -0.72 10.34 -6.43
CA GLY A 100 -0.23 11.69 -6.68
C GLY A 100 1.23 11.73 -7.15
N VAL A 101 1.67 12.93 -7.53
CA VAL A 101 3.02 13.14 -8.06
C VAL A 101 3.45 14.59 -7.88
N THR A 102 4.76 14.79 -7.75
CA THR A 102 5.41 16.10 -7.86
C THR A 102 6.33 16.07 -9.07
N CYS A 103 6.10 16.98 -10.00
CA CYS A 103 6.86 17.11 -11.24
C CYS A 103 7.48 18.51 -11.29
N ALA A 104 8.81 18.60 -11.43
CA ALA A 104 9.53 19.85 -11.61
C ALA A 104 10.60 19.67 -12.69
N ILE A 105 10.28 20.07 -13.93
CA ILE A 105 11.16 19.93 -15.10
C ILE A 105 11.44 21.31 -15.68
N LYS A 106 12.70 21.59 -16.04
CA LYS A 106 13.06 22.77 -16.83
C LYS A 106 12.79 22.45 -18.30
N LYS A 107 11.98 23.25 -19.01
CA LYS A 107 11.94 23.16 -20.47
C LYS A 107 13.22 23.78 -21.01
N GLU A 108 13.89 23.05 -21.89
CA GLU A 108 14.85 23.65 -22.82
C GLU A 108 14.01 24.22 -23.97
N GLU A 109 14.22 25.49 -24.30
CA GLU A 109 13.66 26.07 -25.51
C GLU A 109 14.28 25.32 -26.70
N ASP A 110 13.45 24.75 -27.57
CA ASP A 110 13.91 24.24 -28.87
C ASP A 110 14.65 25.39 -29.57
N SER A 111 15.95 25.22 -29.77
CA SER A 111 16.82 26.22 -30.39
C SER A 111 16.64 26.23 -31.90
N SER A 112 15.43 26.57 -32.35
CA SER A 112 15.09 26.77 -33.75
C SER A 112 14.25 28.04 -33.92
N GLU A 113 14.75 29.17 -33.43
CA GLU A 113 14.38 30.48 -33.95
C GLU A 113 15.52 31.47 -33.72
N GLU A 114 15.78 32.26 -34.75
CA GLU A 114 17.02 33.00 -34.99
C GLU A 114 17.37 33.98 -33.87
N LYS A 115 18.69 34.10 -33.66
CA LYS A 115 19.32 35.11 -32.82
C LYS A 115 18.80 36.51 -33.15
N SER A 116 17.99 37.09 -32.27
CA SER A 116 18.02 38.53 -32.07
C SER A 116 17.71 38.90 -30.61
N SER A 117 18.54 39.82 -30.12
CA SER A 117 18.25 40.72 -29.00
C SER A 117 18.35 40.16 -27.57
N LYS A 118 19.38 40.67 -26.86
CA LYS A 118 19.59 40.61 -25.41
C LYS A 118 18.29 40.83 -24.61
N GLY A 119 17.71 39.74 -24.12
CA GLY A 119 16.74 39.71 -23.04
C GLY A 119 16.95 38.42 -22.25
N LYS A 120 16.90 38.47 -20.91
CA LYS A 120 16.99 37.28 -20.05
C LYS A 120 15.94 36.25 -20.51
N GLY A 121 16.38 35.20 -21.20
CA GLY A 121 15.54 34.09 -21.67
C GLY A 121 14.78 33.48 -20.51
N LYS A 122 13.45 33.51 -20.59
CA LYS A 122 12.55 33.11 -19.51
C LYS A 122 12.31 31.61 -19.67
N SER A 123 13.24 30.80 -19.18
CA SER A 123 13.13 29.34 -19.20
C SER A 123 11.74 28.92 -18.69
N SER A 124 10.87 28.41 -19.56
CA SER A 124 9.54 27.98 -19.15
C SER A 124 9.68 26.71 -18.30
N LYS A 125 9.37 26.78 -17.01
CA LYS A 125 9.43 25.59 -16.13
C LYS A 125 8.07 24.91 -16.15
N GLU A 126 8.05 23.61 -16.41
CA GLU A 126 6.86 22.78 -16.19
C GLU A 126 6.95 22.22 -14.78
N SER A 127 6.25 22.85 -13.84
CA SER A 127 6.30 22.52 -12.42
C SER A 127 4.89 22.45 -11.84
N PHE A 128 4.51 21.28 -11.34
CA PHE A 128 3.24 21.08 -10.64
C PHE A 128 3.36 19.96 -9.60
N SER A 129 2.47 19.99 -8.63
CA SER A 129 2.30 18.90 -7.67
C SER A 129 0.82 18.69 -7.45
N TRP A 130 0.39 17.43 -7.44
CA TRP A 130 -0.95 17.08 -7.01
C TRP A 130 -0.94 15.97 -5.98
N CYS A 131 -1.83 16.12 -5.01
CA CYS A 131 -2.12 15.08 -4.04
C CYS A 131 -3.02 14.04 -4.72
N GLY A 132 -2.64 12.77 -4.62
CA GLY A 132 -3.49 11.67 -5.07
C GLY A 132 -4.72 11.54 -4.16
N PRO A 133 -5.87 11.10 -4.70
CA PRO A 133 -7.06 10.87 -3.91
C PRO A 133 -6.90 9.76 -2.88
N LEU A 134 -6.05 8.76 -3.12
CA LEU A 134 -5.80 7.69 -2.15
C LEU A 134 -4.64 8.02 -1.22
N GLN A 135 -4.94 8.10 0.07
CA GLN A 135 -3.96 8.18 1.14
C GLN A 135 -4.01 6.91 1.98
N LEU A 136 -2.83 6.36 2.27
CA LEU A 136 -2.67 5.18 3.13
C LEU A 136 -1.89 5.59 4.37
N LYS A 137 -2.31 5.09 5.54
CA LYS A 137 -1.59 5.20 6.79
C LYS A 137 -0.44 4.18 6.82
N TRP A 138 0.55 4.42 7.67
CA TRP A 138 1.51 3.38 8.04
C TRP A 138 0.76 2.18 8.62
N ALA A 139 1.11 0.98 8.18
CA ALA A 139 0.59 -0.24 8.78
C ALA A 139 1.34 -0.54 10.08
N ARG A 140 0.61 -1.00 11.08
CA ARG A 140 1.14 -1.42 12.38
C ARG A 140 0.78 -2.87 12.66
N SER A 141 1.67 -3.60 13.32
CA SER A 141 1.35 -4.97 13.73
C SER A 141 0.33 -4.95 14.87
N LEU A 142 -0.64 -5.86 14.81
CA LEU A 142 -1.71 -5.98 15.81
C LEU A 142 -1.25 -6.60 17.14
N HIS A 143 0.04 -6.92 17.25
CA HIS A 143 0.69 -7.48 18.43
C HIS A 143 2.19 -7.11 18.44
N LYS A 144 2.85 -7.31 19.58
CA LYS A 144 4.30 -7.16 19.70
C LYS A 144 5.06 -8.25 18.96
N VAL A 145 6.24 -7.92 18.41
CA VAL A 145 7.05 -8.85 17.62
C VAL A 145 8.54 -8.69 17.96
N ARG A 146 9.24 -9.83 18.02
CA ARG A 146 10.71 -9.86 18.07
C ARG A 146 11.24 -10.24 16.70
N GLU A 147 12.01 -9.34 16.11
CA GLU A 147 12.83 -9.64 14.95
C GLU A 147 13.95 -10.62 15.33
N GLN A 148 14.34 -11.44 14.36
CA GLN A 148 15.40 -12.43 14.50
C GLN A 148 16.49 -12.14 13.48
N PHE A 149 17.73 -12.16 13.96
CA PHE A 149 18.90 -12.13 13.11
C PHE A 149 19.19 -13.53 12.59
N VAL A 150 19.33 -13.64 11.27
CA VAL A 150 19.66 -14.88 10.56
C VAL A 150 20.92 -14.62 9.75
N GLN A 151 21.93 -15.47 9.95
CA GLN A 151 23.16 -15.45 9.17
C GLN A 151 23.13 -16.60 8.17
N GLY A 152 23.16 -16.26 6.88
CA GLY A 152 23.35 -17.19 5.78
C GLY A 152 24.80 -17.20 5.29
N THR A 153 25.16 -18.25 4.57
CA THR A 153 26.46 -18.36 3.88
C THR A 153 26.25 -18.17 2.39
N ALA A 154 26.95 -17.22 1.77
CA ALA A 154 27.02 -17.06 0.33
C ALA A 154 28.23 -17.86 -0.20
N ALA A 155 27.98 -18.73 -1.19
CA ALA A 155 28.98 -19.63 -1.76
C ALA A 155 29.92 -18.94 -2.77
N PHE A 156 30.24 -17.68 -2.54
CA PHE A 156 31.16 -16.91 -3.38
C PHE A 156 32.24 -16.28 -2.52
N ALA A 157 33.49 -16.54 -2.88
CA ALA A 157 34.67 -15.88 -2.34
C ALA A 157 34.78 -14.47 -2.96
N ARG A 158 35.16 -13.47 -2.17
CA ARG A 158 35.26 -12.07 -2.65
C ARG A 158 36.53 -11.80 -3.46
N LYS A 159 37.48 -12.74 -3.45
CA LYS A 159 38.78 -12.74 -4.15
C LYS A 159 39.11 -14.17 -4.59
N GLU A 160 39.89 -14.32 -5.67
CA GLU A 160 40.29 -15.63 -6.24
C GLU A 160 41.03 -16.55 -5.24
N GLU A 161 41.68 -15.99 -4.20
CA GLU A 161 42.48 -16.73 -3.20
C GLU A 161 41.80 -16.83 -1.81
N SER A 162 40.52 -16.48 -1.66
CA SER A 162 39.86 -16.52 -0.35
C SER A 162 39.07 -17.82 -0.14
N GLU A 163 39.53 -18.67 0.79
CA GLU A 163 38.76 -19.84 1.26
C GLU A 163 37.54 -19.46 2.12
N GLN A 164 37.49 -18.21 2.63
CA GLN A 164 36.39 -17.72 3.44
C GLN A 164 35.17 -17.37 2.58
N ARG A 165 34.10 -18.17 2.75
CA ARG A 165 32.78 -17.88 2.20
C ARG A 165 32.24 -16.57 2.78
N SER A 166 31.62 -15.75 1.93
CA SER A 166 30.98 -14.52 2.38
C SER A 166 29.74 -14.82 3.23
N PHE A 167 29.51 -14.07 4.31
CA PHE A 167 28.30 -14.19 5.12
C PHE A 167 27.24 -13.18 4.66
N ARG A 168 25.99 -13.62 4.62
CA ARG A 168 24.82 -12.74 4.45
C ARG A 168 24.11 -12.61 5.78
N ASN A 169 23.89 -11.39 6.21
CA ASN A 169 23.11 -11.10 7.41
C ASN A 169 21.72 -10.62 6.98
N GLU A 170 20.68 -11.19 7.57
CA GLU A 170 19.31 -10.75 7.34
C GLU A 170 18.51 -10.74 8.64
N TYR A 171 17.62 -9.77 8.75
CA TYR A 171 16.66 -9.69 9.85
C TYR A 171 15.27 -10.03 9.32
N ILE A 172 14.60 -10.95 10.00
CA ILE A 172 13.24 -11.39 9.68
C ILE A 172 12.34 -11.22 10.90
N VAL A 173 11.03 -11.20 10.67
CA VAL A 173 10.05 -11.44 11.74
C VAL A 173 9.56 -12.88 11.63
N PRO A 174 9.49 -13.65 12.74
CA PRO A 174 8.93 -14.99 12.72
C PRO A 174 7.48 -14.98 12.26
N PHE A 175 6.70 -14.02 12.79
CA PHE A 175 5.32 -13.78 12.39
C PHE A 175 4.89 -12.39 12.83
N CYS A 176 4.20 -11.68 11.94
CA CYS A 176 3.42 -10.50 12.32
C CYS A 176 2.12 -10.42 11.50
N MET A 177 1.05 -9.93 12.10
CA MET A 177 -0.16 -9.49 11.39
C MET A 177 -0.24 -7.98 11.41
N LEU A 178 -0.30 -7.37 10.24
CA LEU A 178 -0.28 -5.93 10.01
C LEU A 178 -1.66 -5.45 9.57
N ALA A 179 -2.11 -4.33 10.11
CA ALA A 179 -3.31 -3.63 9.64
C ALA A 179 -2.93 -2.27 9.05
N CYS A 180 -3.45 -1.97 7.86
CA CYS A 180 -3.27 -0.70 7.17
C CYS A 180 -4.63 -0.08 6.86
N TYR A 181 -4.79 1.19 7.22
CA TYR A 181 -5.95 2.00 6.87
C TYR A 181 -5.67 2.87 5.65
N GLY A 182 -6.68 3.02 4.78
CA GLY A 182 -6.64 3.89 3.62
C GLY A 182 -7.94 4.67 3.43
N ILE A 183 -7.84 5.82 2.76
CA ILE A 183 -9.00 6.64 2.39
C ILE A 183 -8.81 7.21 0.99
N ALA A 184 -9.85 7.10 0.17
CA ALA A 184 -9.95 7.68 -1.17
C ALA A 184 -10.89 8.90 -1.15
N ASN A 185 -10.32 10.10 -1.28
CA ASN A 185 -11.03 11.36 -1.28
C ASN A 185 -11.47 11.75 -2.70
N GLN A 186 -12.78 11.83 -2.91
CA GLN A 186 -13.40 12.18 -4.18
C GLN A 186 -13.05 13.59 -4.68
N HIS A 187 -12.80 14.55 -3.80
CA HIS A 187 -12.49 15.93 -4.23
C HIS A 187 -11.15 16.03 -4.95
N ALA A 188 -10.17 15.23 -4.53
CA ALA A 188 -8.85 15.18 -5.17
C ALA A 188 -8.89 14.47 -6.54
N SER A 189 -9.86 13.57 -6.75
CA SER A 189 -10.02 12.80 -7.98
C SER A 189 -10.30 13.71 -9.18
N THR A 190 -11.01 14.83 -8.99
CA THR A 190 -11.32 15.80 -10.07
C THR A 190 -10.05 16.36 -10.72
N ARG A 191 -9.00 16.59 -9.93
CA ARG A 191 -7.73 17.12 -10.45
C ARG A 191 -6.87 16.04 -11.10
N THR A 192 -6.87 14.84 -10.53
CA THR A 192 -6.04 13.72 -11.01
C THR A 192 -6.72 12.87 -12.08
N GLU A 193 -8.02 13.08 -12.30
CA GLU A 193 -8.90 12.27 -13.16
C GLU A 193 -8.95 10.79 -12.77
N ALA A 194 -8.67 10.48 -11.49
CA ALA A 194 -8.79 9.12 -10.98
C ALA A 194 -10.24 8.64 -11.02
N THR A 195 -10.45 7.42 -11.47
CA THR A 195 -11.78 6.86 -11.76
C THR A 195 -12.18 5.78 -10.75
N ASP A 196 -13.45 5.37 -10.76
CA ASP A 196 -13.91 4.21 -9.98
C ASP A 196 -13.21 2.92 -10.41
N ASP A 197 -12.89 2.78 -11.70
CA ASP A 197 -12.15 1.64 -12.24
C ASP A 197 -10.72 1.57 -11.67
N ASP A 198 -10.07 2.72 -11.48
CA ASP A 198 -8.74 2.79 -10.85
C ASP A 198 -8.79 2.26 -9.40
N LEU A 199 -9.83 2.61 -8.64
CA LEU A 199 -10.01 2.13 -7.27
C LEU A 199 -10.42 0.66 -7.20
N ASP A 200 -11.26 0.19 -8.12
CA ASP A 200 -11.65 -1.22 -8.22
C ASP A 200 -10.47 -2.10 -8.61
N ASP A 201 -9.58 -1.57 -9.44
CA ASP A 201 -8.35 -2.24 -9.80
C ASP A 201 -7.33 -2.24 -8.66
N LEU A 202 -7.16 -1.12 -7.97
CA LEU A 202 -6.37 -1.03 -6.74
C LEU A 202 -6.82 -2.09 -5.72
N PHE A 203 -8.13 -2.23 -5.49
CA PHE A 203 -8.69 -3.19 -4.55
C PHE A 203 -8.22 -4.63 -4.87
N LYS A 204 -8.30 -5.04 -6.14
CA LYS A 204 -7.79 -6.35 -6.60
C LYS A 204 -6.28 -6.46 -6.45
N THR A 205 -5.56 -5.40 -6.80
CA THR A 205 -4.09 -5.36 -6.86
C THR A 205 -3.46 -5.37 -5.48
N VAL A 206 -4.07 -4.76 -4.46
CA VAL A 206 -3.59 -4.82 -3.07
C VAL A 206 -3.52 -6.26 -2.59
N TRP A 207 -4.56 -7.05 -2.85
CA TRP A 207 -4.57 -8.48 -2.52
C TRP A 207 -3.56 -9.27 -3.36
N ASN A 208 -3.72 -9.23 -4.69
CA ASN A 208 -2.95 -10.07 -5.61
C ASN A 208 -1.47 -9.71 -5.60
N GLY A 209 -1.14 -8.41 -5.56
CA GLY A 209 0.23 -7.93 -5.49
C GLY A 209 0.94 -8.40 -4.22
N THR A 210 0.23 -8.42 -3.08
CA THR A 210 0.78 -8.95 -1.82
C THR A 210 0.99 -10.46 -1.91
N ALA A 211 0.02 -11.22 -2.43
CA ALA A 211 0.16 -12.66 -2.65
C ALA A 211 1.29 -13.02 -3.63
N ASN A 212 1.56 -12.14 -4.61
CA ASN A 212 2.59 -12.34 -5.63
C ASN A 212 3.98 -11.79 -5.23
N LEU A 213 4.21 -11.48 -3.95
CA LEU A 213 5.52 -11.11 -3.42
C LEU A 213 6.44 -12.35 -3.26
N ILE A 214 6.91 -12.88 -4.39
CA ILE A 214 7.70 -14.12 -4.46
C ILE A 214 9.23 -13.92 -4.41
N SER A 215 9.72 -12.73 -4.05
CA SER A 215 11.17 -12.53 -3.89
C SER A 215 11.67 -13.16 -2.60
N ARG A 216 12.95 -13.58 -2.56
CA ARG A 216 13.53 -14.27 -1.40
C ARG A 216 13.27 -13.60 -0.05
N SER A 217 13.29 -12.26 0.00
CA SER A 217 13.10 -11.48 1.23
C SER A 217 11.63 -11.15 1.53
N LYS A 218 10.70 -11.49 0.63
CA LYS A 218 9.28 -11.16 0.72
C LYS A 218 8.35 -12.36 0.63
N VAL A 219 8.82 -13.53 0.19
CA VAL A 219 8.09 -14.80 0.36
C VAL A 219 7.69 -14.92 1.82
N GLY A 220 6.40 -15.17 2.08
CA GLY A 220 5.81 -15.18 3.43
C GLY A 220 4.85 -14.03 3.71
N HIS A 221 4.70 -13.06 2.80
CA HIS A 221 3.59 -12.10 2.85
C HIS A 221 2.30 -12.78 2.35
N VAL A 222 1.24 -12.75 3.17
CA VAL A 222 -0.04 -13.38 2.86
C VAL A 222 -1.17 -12.40 3.15
N PRO A 223 -1.96 -11.97 2.16
CA PRO A 223 -3.16 -11.17 2.42
C PRO A 223 -4.18 -11.99 3.21
N LEU A 224 -4.83 -11.38 4.20
CA LEU A 224 -5.74 -12.08 5.10
C LEU A 224 -7.15 -11.50 5.11
N LEU A 225 -7.28 -10.18 5.08
CA LEU A 225 -8.56 -9.48 4.99
C LEU A 225 -8.37 -8.17 4.23
N LEU A 226 -9.27 -7.89 3.31
CA LEU A 226 -9.37 -6.60 2.62
C LEU A 226 -10.83 -6.16 2.64
N LEU A 227 -11.09 -5.04 3.28
CA LEU A 227 -12.40 -4.43 3.40
C LEU A 227 -12.39 -3.05 2.75
N GLU A 228 -13.40 -2.76 1.93
CA GLU A 228 -13.64 -1.42 1.37
C GLU A 228 -15.06 -0.98 1.70
N ILE A 229 -15.18 0.24 2.24
CA ILE A 229 -16.45 0.93 2.46
C ILE A 229 -16.59 1.97 1.36
N THR A 230 -17.65 1.90 0.57
CA THR A 230 -18.05 2.97 -0.37
C THR A 230 -19.23 3.72 0.23
N TYR A 231 -19.09 5.04 0.37
CA TYR A 231 -20.15 5.91 0.85
C TYR A 231 -21.06 6.40 -0.27
N LYS A 232 -22.26 6.86 0.11
CA LYS A 232 -23.17 7.55 -0.80
C LYS A 232 -22.52 8.80 -1.38
N LYS A 233 -22.96 9.18 -2.58
CA LYS A 233 -22.59 10.44 -3.21
C LYS A 233 -22.88 11.61 -2.27
N ASP A 234 -22.02 12.63 -2.30
CA ASP A 234 -22.08 13.86 -1.50
C ASP A 234 -21.83 13.69 0.02
N PHE A 235 -21.57 12.48 0.51
CA PHE A 235 -21.16 12.27 1.90
C PHE A 235 -19.66 12.60 2.10
N ASP A 236 -19.39 13.63 2.90
CA ASP A 236 -18.04 14.12 3.20
C ASP A 236 -17.45 13.63 4.54
N GLY A 237 -18.11 12.67 5.20
CA GLY A 237 -17.61 12.05 6.42
C GLY A 237 -16.75 10.80 6.16
N CYS A 238 -16.39 10.11 7.24
CA CYS A 238 -15.79 8.78 7.25
C CYS A 238 -16.01 8.14 8.63
N ILE A 239 -15.71 6.85 8.77
CA ILE A 239 -15.59 6.20 10.08
C ILE A 239 -14.22 6.52 10.68
N GLY A 240 -13.18 6.47 9.86
CA GLY A 240 -11.80 6.76 10.22
C GLY A 240 -11.14 5.64 11.02
N ALA A 241 -9.81 5.57 10.88
CA ALA A 241 -8.93 4.71 11.69
C ALA A 241 -9.42 3.26 11.80
N LEU A 242 -9.80 2.65 10.67
CA LEU A 242 -10.31 1.28 10.65
C LEU A 242 -9.30 0.27 11.20
N ASP A 243 -8.00 0.56 11.06
CA ASP A 243 -6.89 -0.22 11.62
C ASP A 243 -6.88 -0.25 13.15
N GLU A 244 -7.43 0.78 13.80
CA GLU A 244 -7.52 0.89 15.28
C GLU A 244 -8.80 0.24 15.83
N ARG A 245 -9.68 -0.25 14.94
CA ARG A 245 -10.95 -0.91 15.28
C ARG A 245 -10.91 -2.42 15.13
N VAL A 246 -9.71 -2.97 14.91
CA VAL A 246 -9.46 -4.41 14.83
C VAL A 246 -8.36 -4.81 15.80
N ARG A 247 -8.45 -6.02 16.34
CA ARG A 247 -7.45 -6.56 17.28
C ARG A 247 -7.33 -8.08 17.14
N LEU A 248 -6.28 -8.64 17.69
CA LEU A 248 -6.12 -10.09 17.80
C LEU A 248 -6.60 -10.57 19.17
N THR A 249 -7.26 -11.72 19.18
CA THR A 249 -7.61 -12.46 20.39
C THR A 249 -7.24 -13.93 20.25
N ASP A 250 -7.18 -14.64 21.36
CA ASP A 250 -7.11 -16.10 21.37
C ASP A 250 -8.43 -16.72 20.83
N ALA A 251 -8.49 -18.06 20.78
CA ALA A 251 -9.67 -18.79 20.31
C ALA A 251 -10.93 -18.57 21.17
N ASN A 252 -10.77 -18.11 22.42
CA ASN A 252 -11.84 -17.83 23.36
C ASN A 252 -12.24 -16.33 23.37
N GLY A 253 -11.57 -15.49 22.57
CA GLY A 253 -11.82 -14.06 22.53
C GLY A 253 -11.08 -13.25 23.60
N ASN A 254 -10.11 -13.83 24.31
CA ASN A 254 -9.30 -13.13 25.32
C ASN A 254 -8.12 -12.38 24.68
N PRO A 255 -7.67 -11.27 25.27
CA PRO A 255 -6.43 -10.61 24.86
C PRO A 255 -5.20 -11.47 25.19
N PHE A 256 -4.14 -11.28 24.40
CA PHE A 256 -2.85 -11.91 24.67
C PHE A 256 -2.04 -11.10 25.68
N ASP A 257 -1.44 -11.78 26.66
CA ASP A 257 -0.36 -11.20 27.45
C ASP A 257 0.89 -10.94 26.59
N GLU A 258 1.90 -10.31 27.17
CA GLU A 258 3.10 -9.91 26.44
C GLU A 258 3.88 -11.10 25.85
N ASP A 259 4.07 -12.17 26.61
CA ASP A 259 4.83 -13.33 26.15
C ASP A 259 4.07 -14.09 25.05
N ALA A 260 2.76 -14.21 25.19
CA ALA A 260 1.90 -14.83 24.20
C ALA A 260 1.91 -14.05 22.87
N GLN A 261 1.96 -12.71 22.91
CA GLN A 261 2.10 -11.89 21.69
C GLN A 261 3.40 -12.18 20.93
N TYR A 262 4.52 -12.29 21.64
CA TYR A 262 5.82 -12.64 21.03
C TYR A 262 5.88 -14.09 20.54
N ALA A 263 5.06 -14.98 21.10
CA ALA A 263 5.01 -16.40 20.75
C ALA A 263 4.18 -16.72 19.50
N LEU A 264 3.39 -15.78 18.97
CA LEU A 264 2.56 -16.00 17.78
C LEU A 264 3.40 -16.42 16.55
N ARG A 265 2.94 -17.43 15.80
CA ARG A 265 3.63 -17.98 14.61
C ARG A 265 2.73 -18.24 13.39
N SER A 266 1.42 -18.02 13.53
CA SER A 266 0.44 -18.32 12.48
C SER A 266 -0.81 -17.47 12.62
N ALA A 267 -1.44 -17.14 11.48
CA ALA A 267 -2.75 -16.51 11.45
C ALA A 267 -3.87 -17.46 11.88
N THR A 268 -3.63 -18.78 11.84
CA THR A 268 -4.62 -19.80 12.20
C THR A 268 -4.77 -20.02 13.71
N THR A 269 -3.84 -19.49 14.52
CA THR A 269 -3.85 -19.63 15.99
C THR A 269 -4.49 -18.43 16.69
N VAL A 270 -5.02 -17.48 15.92
CA VAL A 270 -5.60 -16.23 16.43
C VAL A 270 -6.98 -16.01 15.80
N GLN A 271 -7.78 -15.18 16.45
CA GLN A 271 -8.99 -14.61 15.86
C GLN A 271 -8.75 -13.12 15.59
N LEU A 272 -9.20 -12.64 14.43
CA LEU A 272 -9.28 -11.21 14.14
C LEU A 272 -10.65 -10.70 14.61
N ASP A 273 -10.67 -9.93 15.70
CA ASP A 273 -11.87 -9.33 16.25
C ASP A 273 -12.15 -7.99 15.58
N ILE A 274 -13.28 -7.93 14.86
CA ILE A 274 -13.76 -6.74 14.15
C ILE A 274 -15.04 -6.16 14.77
N THR A 275 -15.39 -6.55 16.00
CA THR A 275 -16.65 -6.11 16.67
C THR A 275 -16.72 -4.58 16.77
N ALA A 276 -15.62 -3.92 17.13
CA ALA A 276 -15.56 -2.45 17.22
C ALA A 276 -15.70 -1.78 15.84
N LEU A 277 -15.29 -2.44 14.77
CA LEU A 277 -15.51 -2.01 13.39
C LEU A 277 -16.98 -2.18 13.00
N ALA A 278 -17.61 -3.32 13.32
CA ALA A 278 -19.02 -3.57 13.09
C ALA A 278 -19.92 -2.52 13.76
N GLN A 279 -19.67 -2.23 15.04
CA GLN A 279 -20.36 -1.15 15.76
C GLN A 279 -20.20 0.22 15.08
N ALA A 280 -19.00 0.54 14.61
CA ALA A 280 -18.76 1.79 13.90
C ALA A 280 -19.52 1.87 12.56
N LEU A 281 -19.57 0.75 11.82
CA LEU A 281 -20.38 0.62 10.59
C LEU A 281 -21.86 0.87 10.88
N GLU A 282 -22.38 0.36 12.00
CA GLU A 282 -23.77 0.58 12.38
C GLU A 282 -24.11 2.06 12.56
N THR A 283 -23.22 2.83 13.20
CA THR A 283 -23.43 4.28 13.39
C THR A 283 -23.51 5.06 12.07
N LYS A 284 -22.96 4.52 10.99
CA LYS A 284 -22.91 5.14 9.65
C LYS A 284 -23.67 4.35 8.58
N LYS A 285 -24.49 3.36 8.94
CA LYS A 285 -25.16 2.45 7.99
C LYS A 285 -26.02 3.15 6.94
N ASN A 286 -26.57 4.32 7.28
CA ASN A 286 -27.39 5.12 6.38
C ASN A 286 -26.56 5.82 5.30
N GLU A 287 -25.28 6.11 5.57
CA GLU A 287 -24.36 6.78 4.65
C GLU A 287 -23.54 5.81 3.80
N ILE A 288 -23.45 4.55 4.24
CA ILE A 288 -22.77 3.49 3.50
C ILE A 288 -23.64 3.06 2.32
N GLU A 289 -23.06 3.05 1.13
CA GLU A 289 -23.68 2.53 -0.08
C GLU A 289 -23.34 1.07 -0.32
N ARG A 290 -22.06 0.70 -0.15
CA ARG A 290 -21.56 -0.66 -0.39
C ARG A 290 -20.41 -0.98 0.57
N LEU A 291 -20.35 -2.23 1.02
CA LEU A 291 -19.18 -2.80 1.69
C LEU A 291 -18.69 -4.03 0.92
N ARG A 292 -17.41 -4.03 0.52
CA ARG A 292 -16.74 -5.20 -0.05
C ARG A 292 -15.84 -5.82 1.00
N LEU A 293 -15.95 -7.12 1.20
CA LEU A 293 -15.11 -7.88 2.13
C LEU A 293 -14.50 -9.08 1.40
N VAL A 294 -13.18 -9.12 1.32
CA VAL A 294 -12.40 -10.28 0.85
C VAL A 294 -11.60 -10.82 2.03
N TYR A 295 -11.58 -12.12 2.24
CA TYR A 295 -10.82 -12.71 3.36
C TYR A 295 -10.30 -14.11 3.05
N ASP A 296 -9.23 -14.50 3.73
CA ASP A 296 -8.65 -15.84 3.68
C ASP A 296 -9.54 -16.82 4.48
N GLN A 297 -9.93 -17.94 3.88
CA GLN A 297 -10.83 -18.93 4.49
C GLN A 297 -10.29 -19.53 5.79
N ARG A 298 -8.98 -19.48 6.02
CA ARG A 298 -8.34 -20.00 7.25
C ARG A 298 -8.36 -18.99 8.38
N LEU A 299 -8.68 -17.72 8.11
CA LEU A 299 -8.76 -16.67 9.12
C LEU A 299 -10.11 -16.74 9.85
N VAL A 300 -10.06 -16.88 11.17
CA VAL A 300 -11.25 -16.74 12.01
C VAL A 300 -11.50 -15.26 12.28
N ILE A 301 -12.66 -14.75 11.86
CA ILE A 301 -13.03 -13.33 12.00
C ILE A 301 -14.24 -13.25 12.94
N LYS A 302 -14.03 -12.69 14.13
CA LYS A 302 -15.09 -12.49 15.14
C LYS A 302 -15.85 -11.19 14.86
N GLY A 303 -17.19 -11.24 14.87
CA GLY A 303 -18.06 -10.10 14.56
C GLY A 303 -18.36 -9.95 13.06
N LYS A 304 -17.92 -10.89 12.21
CA LYS A 304 -18.23 -10.88 10.77
C LYS A 304 -19.72 -11.09 10.52
N GLU A 305 -20.33 -11.95 11.32
CA GLU A 305 -21.76 -12.28 11.34
C GLU A 305 -22.65 -11.07 11.62
N GLU A 306 -22.13 -10.01 12.25
CA GLU A 306 -22.87 -8.77 12.52
C GLU A 306 -22.97 -7.87 11.28
N LEU A 307 -22.06 -8.01 10.31
CA LEU A 307 -21.98 -7.11 9.16
C LEU A 307 -23.22 -7.19 8.26
N ALA A 308 -23.70 -8.41 7.98
CA ALA A 308 -24.87 -8.63 7.14
C ALA A 308 -26.16 -8.09 7.77
N PRO A 309 -26.47 -8.33 9.06
CA PRO A 309 -27.57 -7.65 9.76
C PRO A 309 -27.49 -6.11 9.73
N ILE A 310 -26.29 -5.54 9.87
CA ILE A 310 -26.10 -4.07 9.91
C ILE A 310 -26.33 -3.43 8.54
N LEU A 311 -25.81 -4.04 7.47
CA LEU A 311 -25.75 -3.45 6.14
C LEU A 311 -26.79 -4.00 5.15
N GLY A 312 -27.46 -5.11 5.50
CA GLY A 312 -28.40 -5.79 4.63
C GLY A 312 -27.75 -6.16 3.29
N GLY A 313 -28.45 -5.92 2.18
CA GLY A 313 -27.97 -6.23 0.83
C GLY A 313 -26.80 -5.37 0.30
N LYS A 314 -26.21 -4.51 1.12
CA LYS A 314 -25.08 -3.64 0.71
C LYS A 314 -23.71 -4.31 0.82
N ILE A 315 -23.64 -5.51 1.42
CA ILE A 315 -22.40 -6.25 1.62
C ILE A 315 -22.16 -7.26 0.48
N SER A 316 -20.94 -7.32 -0.01
CA SER A 316 -20.46 -8.41 -0.88
C SER A 316 -19.25 -9.08 -0.22
N GLU A 317 -19.34 -10.39 0.00
CA GLU A 317 -18.30 -11.20 0.64
C GLU A 317 -17.65 -12.16 -0.37
N GLU A 318 -16.33 -12.28 -0.34
CA GLU A 318 -15.54 -13.23 -1.14
C GLU A 318 -14.52 -13.92 -0.23
N ALA A 319 -14.63 -15.24 -0.08
CA ALA A 319 -13.68 -16.04 0.67
C ALA A 319 -12.65 -16.66 -0.27
N ARG A 320 -11.35 -16.46 0.01
CA ARG A 320 -10.22 -16.94 -0.80
C ARG A 320 -9.36 -17.97 -0.08
#